data_AF-A0AAD5DHW2-F1
#
_entry.id   AF-A0AAD5DHW2-F1
#
_cell.length_a   1.000
_cell.length_b   1.000
_cell.length_c   1.000
_cell.angle_alpha   90.00
_cell.angle_beta   90.00
_cell.angle_gamma   90.00
#
_symmetry.space_group_name_H-M   'P 1'
#
loop_
_entity.id
_entity.type
_entity.pdbx_description
1 polymer ?
#
loop_
_entity_poly.entity_id
_entity_poly.type
_entity_poly.pdbx_seq_one_letter_code
_entity_poly.pdbx_strand_id
1 'polypeptide(L)'
;MRLCLWPIRLSPFALPLHTATPLVTRMELPPSPTACTCAALWVATNVSEVRYDAAVKQAVPLLWDYFFSCNNESLRLRETVPLTVHYRTALHPHTGERRNYTVAMYLPYLFQHRPREARILEEAQALAEALEHAGHSDYEPGELLVASYDHPTKHFPRRHSEVWIRGTGSNRSAGATMAAQH
;
A
#
# COMPACT_ATOMS: atom_id res chain seq x y z
N MET A 1 -28.37 9.24 -2.58
CA MET A 1 -27.62 8.04 -3.00
C MET A 1 -27.98 7.72 -4.43
N ARG A 2 -27.00 7.49 -5.32
CA ARG A 2 -27.24 7.07 -6.71
C ARG A 2 -26.34 5.87 -7.01
N LEU A 3 -26.94 4.78 -7.50
CA LEU A 3 -26.31 3.51 -7.86
C LEU A 3 -25.88 3.51 -9.33
N CYS A 4 -24.65 3.10 -9.64
CA CYS A 4 -24.20 2.76 -10.99
C CYS A 4 -23.24 1.55 -10.93
N LEU A 5 -23.39 0.59 -11.86
CA LEU A 5 -22.60 -0.65 -11.99
C LEU A 5 -21.77 -0.60 -13.29
N TRP A 6 -20.50 -1.02 -13.25
CA TRP A 6 -19.61 -1.17 -14.41
C TRP A 6 -18.75 -2.44 -14.27
N PRO A 7 -18.45 -3.19 -15.36
CA PRO A 7 -17.54 -4.33 -15.32
C PRO A 7 -16.17 -4.00 -15.96
N ILE A 8 -15.07 -4.50 -15.38
CA ILE A 8 -13.72 -4.44 -15.96
C ILE A 8 -13.12 -5.86 -15.98
N ARG A 9 -12.53 -6.26 -17.12
CA ARG A 9 -11.68 -7.44 -17.28
C ARG A 9 -10.21 -7.04 -17.15
N LEU A 10 -9.43 -7.82 -16.41
CA LEU A 10 -7.96 -7.71 -16.35
C LEU A 10 -7.30 -8.93 -17.01
N SER A 11 -6.19 -8.70 -17.72
CA SER A 11 -5.31 -9.71 -18.31
C SER A 11 -3.97 -9.71 -17.57
N PRO A 12 -3.29 -10.85 -17.37
CA PRO A 12 -2.05 -10.91 -16.61
C PRO A 12 -0.82 -10.77 -17.51
N PHE A 13 0.16 -10.00 -17.05
CA PHE A 13 1.52 -9.96 -17.60
C PHE A 13 2.47 -10.56 -16.56
N ALA A 14 3.24 -11.57 -16.95
CA ALA A 14 4.23 -12.23 -16.10
C ALA A 14 5.61 -11.58 -16.26
N LEU A 15 6.33 -11.34 -15.16
CA LEU A 15 7.72 -10.85 -15.12
C LEU A 15 8.62 -11.88 -14.40
N PRO A 16 9.93 -11.95 -14.76
CA PRO A 16 10.85 -13.01 -14.34
C PRO A 16 11.40 -12.85 -12.91
N LEU A 17 11.87 -13.96 -12.33
CA LEU A 17 12.34 -14.09 -10.95
C LEU A 17 13.61 -13.26 -10.63
N HIS A 18 13.59 -12.66 -9.44
CA HIS A 18 14.65 -11.91 -8.72
C HIS A 18 14.79 -10.40 -8.99
N THR A 19 13.70 -9.70 -9.33
CA THR A 19 13.63 -8.25 -9.12
C THR A 19 13.30 -7.97 -7.64
N ALA A 20 14.31 -7.57 -6.86
CA ALA A 20 14.09 -7.03 -5.52
C ALA A 20 13.23 -5.77 -5.65
N THR A 21 11.93 -5.89 -5.37
CA THR A 21 11.00 -4.78 -5.48
C THR A 21 11.07 -3.97 -4.19
N PRO A 22 11.28 -2.65 -4.24
CA PRO A 22 11.26 -1.82 -3.04
C PRO A 22 9.88 -1.90 -2.37
N LEU A 23 9.89 -2.02 -1.05
CA LEU A 23 8.69 -2.12 -0.22
C LEU A 23 8.58 -0.89 0.67
N VAL A 24 7.36 -0.38 0.82
CA VAL A 24 7.07 0.65 1.83
C VAL A 24 6.96 -0.06 3.17
N THR A 25 7.79 0.36 4.12
CA THR A 25 7.81 -0.21 5.46
C THR A 25 7.81 0.88 6.51
N ARG A 26 7.21 0.59 7.66
CA ARG A 26 7.27 1.45 8.83
C ARG A 26 8.56 1.12 9.57
N MET A 27 9.49 2.08 9.62
CA MET A 27 10.69 1.95 10.43
C MET A 27 10.60 2.89 11.63
N GLU A 28 10.81 2.32 12.80
CA GLU A 28 11.03 3.09 14.02
C GLU A 28 12.51 3.46 14.05
N LEU A 29 12.79 4.76 14.05
CA LEU A 29 14.15 5.24 14.30
C LEU A 29 14.51 4.93 15.75
N PRO A 30 15.78 4.56 16.03
CA PRO A 30 16.22 4.36 17.40
C PRO A 30 15.94 5.62 18.21
N PRO A 31 15.53 5.49 19.48
CA PRO A 31 15.21 6.63 20.32
C PRO A 31 16.45 7.54 20.44
N SER A 32 16.35 8.75 19.89
CA SER A 32 17.32 9.80 20.15
C SER A 32 16.97 10.47 21.48
N PRO A 33 17.95 10.79 22.35
CA PRO A 33 17.69 11.43 23.64
C PRO A 33 16.98 12.79 23.53
N THR A 34 16.89 13.36 22.32
CA THR A 34 16.28 14.67 22.05
C THR A 34 15.07 14.62 21.10
N ALA A 35 14.64 13.44 20.62
CA ALA A 35 13.54 13.36 19.65
C ALA A 35 12.45 12.37 20.09
N CYS A 36 11.19 12.82 20.03
CA CYS A 36 10.04 11.91 20.07
C CYS A 36 10.14 10.91 18.92
N THR A 37 10.05 9.61 19.23
CA THR A 37 9.98 8.53 18.25
C THR A 37 8.63 8.54 17.55
N CYS A 38 8.43 9.49 16.64
CA CYS A 38 7.32 9.43 15.71
C CYS A 38 7.67 8.38 14.65
N ALA A 39 6.91 7.30 14.58
CA ALA A 39 7.11 6.31 13.54
C ALA A 39 6.93 6.95 12.16
N ALA A 40 7.80 6.61 11.23
CA ALA A 40 7.79 7.13 9.87
C ALA A 40 7.75 5.98 8.85
N LEU A 41 7.23 6.29 7.66
CA LEU A 41 7.25 5.44 6.49
C LEU A 41 8.53 5.65 5.70
N TRP A 42 9.12 4.54 5.26
CA TRP A 42 10.34 4.48 4.49
C TRP A 42 10.13 3.55 3.31
N VAL A 43 10.77 3.85 2.19
CA VAL A 43 10.88 2.92 1.07
C VAL A 43 12.18 2.17 1.25
N ALA A 44 12.12 0.86 1.38
CA ALA A 44 13.27 0.03 1.67
C ALA A 44 13.41 -1.13 0.69
N THR A 45 14.65 -1.50 0.39
CA THR A 45 14.98 -2.72 -0.31
C THR A 45 15.99 -3.53 0.48
N ASN A 46 15.84 -4.85 0.43
CA ASN A 46 16.74 -5.77 1.11
C ASN A 46 17.73 -6.33 0.09
N VAL A 47 19.01 -6.25 0.41
CA VAL A 47 20.09 -6.82 -0.38
C VAL A 47 20.91 -7.75 0.50
N SER A 48 21.03 -9.00 0.06
CA SER A 48 21.72 -10.06 0.79
C SER A 48 22.97 -10.53 0.05
N GLU A 49 23.87 -11.22 0.76
CA GLU A 49 24.98 -12.00 0.19
C GLU A 49 26.04 -11.19 -0.58
N VAL A 50 26.13 -9.89 -0.31
CA VAL A 50 27.12 -9.00 -0.94
C VAL A 50 27.87 -8.16 0.10
N ARG A 51 28.93 -7.47 -0.33
CA ARG A 51 29.61 -6.47 0.51
C ARG A 51 28.81 -5.17 0.57
N TYR A 52 29.01 -4.39 1.63
CA TYR A 52 28.28 -3.13 1.87
C TYR A 52 28.23 -2.21 0.63
N ASP A 53 29.37 -1.92 0.02
CA ASP A 53 29.43 -1.03 -1.15
C ASP A 53 28.63 -1.58 -2.34
N ALA A 54 28.65 -2.91 -2.52
CA ALA A 54 27.87 -3.56 -3.57
C ALA A 54 26.37 -3.54 -3.25
N ALA A 55 25.98 -3.74 -1.99
CA ALA A 55 24.60 -3.63 -1.55
C ALA A 55 24.02 -2.24 -1.85
N VAL A 56 24.75 -1.18 -1.49
CA VAL A 56 24.31 0.20 -1.72
C VAL A 56 24.22 0.48 -3.23
N LYS A 57 25.24 0.11 -4.00
CA LYS A 57 25.23 0.30 -5.47
C LYS A 57 24.08 -0.44 -6.17
N GLN A 58 23.66 -1.60 -5.65
CA GLN A 58 22.51 -2.34 -6.17
C GLN A 58 21.18 -1.74 -5.73
N ALA A 59 21.08 -1.30 -4.47
CA ALA A 59 19.84 -0.79 -3.90
C ALA A 59 19.43 0.59 -4.41
N VAL A 60 20.39 1.52 -4.57
CA VAL A 60 20.10 2.92 -4.88
C VAL A 60 19.34 3.08 -6.20
N PRO A 61 19.73 2.43 -7.32
CA PRO A 61 18.95 2.51 -8.56
C PRO A 61 17.50 2.06 -8.38
N LEU A 62 17.25 0.97 -7.64
CA LEU A 62 15.88 0.46 -7.38
C LEU A 62 15.04 1.46 -6.57
N LEU A 63 15.67 2.11 -5.59
CA LEU A 63 15.01 3.16 -4.79
C LEU A 63 14.76 4.41 -5.64
N TRP A 64 15.71 4.80 -6.50
CA TRP A 64 15.51 5.92 -7.42
C TRP A 64 14.40 5.65 -8.43
N ASP A 65 14.37 4.47 -9.06
CA ASP A 65 13.30 4.09 -9.97
C ASP A 65 11.93 4.27 -9.28
N TYR A 66 11.79 3.81 -8.04
CA TYR A 66 10.57 4.01 -7.26
C TYR A 66 10.21 5.50 -7.07
N PHE A 67 11.18 6.37 -6.79
CA PHE A 67 10.97 7.82 -6.63
C PHE A 67 10.71 8.53 -7.97
N PHE A 68 11.19 7.98 -9.09
CA PHE A 68 11.03 8.53 -10.44
C PHE A 68 9.89 7.85 -11.24
N SER A 69 8.76 7.59 -10.57
CA SER A 69 7.52 7.07 -11.17
C SER A 69 7.50 5.58 -11.54
N CYS A 70 8.47 4.76 -11.14
CA CYS A 70 8.38 3.30 -11.26
C CYS A 70 7.76 2.64 -10.01
N ASN A 71 6.75 3.28 -9.42
CA ASN A 71 5.91 2.68 -8.37
C ASN A 71 4.51 2.38 -8.92
N ASN A 72 3.70 1.60 -8.19
CA ASN A 72 2.37 1.17 -8.64
C ASN A 72 1.40 2.33 -8.93
N GLU A 73 1.69 3.51 -8.40
CA GLU A 73 0.87 4.70 -8.58
C GLU A 73 1.46 5.68 -9.62
N SER A 74 2.57 5.31 -10.27
CA SER A 74 3.33 6.13 -11.22
C SER A 74 3.75 7.50 -10.68
N LEU A 75 3.94 7.60 -9.36
CA LEU A 75 4.19 8.87 -8.70
C LEU A 75 5.64 9.27 -8.72
N ARG A 76 5.86 10.53 -9.05
CA ARG A 76 7.16 11.15 -8.88
C ARG A 76 7.27 11.74 -7.49
N LEU A 77 8.04 11.10 -6.63
CA LEU A 77 8.33 11.56 -5.28
C LEU A 77 9.54 12.49 -5.31
N ARG A 78 9.57 13.49 -4.42
CA ARG A 78 10.79 14.27 -4.22
C ARG A 78 11.80 13.42 -3.47
N GLU A 79 13.05 13.46 -3.91
CA GLU A 79 14.15 12.84 -3.19
C GLU A 79 14.25 13.42 -1.77
N THR A 80 14.58 12.55 -0.81
CA THR A 80 14.73 12.90 0.59
C THR A 80 16.10 12.45 1.10
N VAL A 81 16.56 13.11 2.15
CA VAL A 81 17.77 12.76 2.88
C VAL A 81 17.44 12.51 4.35
N PRO A 82 18.16 11.62 5.06
CA PRO A 82 19.31 10.81 4.59
C PRO A 82 18.91 9.46 3.97
N LEU A 83 19.82 8.89 3.16
CA LEU A 83 19.81 7.46 2.84
C LEU A 83 20.25 6.67 4.09
N THR A 84 19.41 5.74 4.54
CA THR A 84 19.69 4.95 5.74
C THR A 84 19.99 3.51 5.36
N VAL A 85 21.04 2.92 5.95
CA VAL A 85 21.35 1.49 5.77
C VAL A 85 21.29 0.80 7.12
N HIS A 86 20.39 -0.16 7.23
CA HIS A 86 20.28 -1.01 8.40
C HIS A 86 21.01 -2.33 8.14
N TYR A 87 22.04 -2.62 8.93
CA TYR A 87 22.76 -3.89 8.87
C TYR A 87 22.11 -4.89 9.84
N ARG A 88 21.77 -6.09 9.36
CA ARG A 88 21.33 -7.20 10.24
C ARG A 88 22.48 -8.20 10.37
N THR A 89 23.21 -8.13 11.49
CA THR A 89 24.32 -9.05 11.82
C THR A 89 23.82 -10.34 12.47
N ALA A 90 22.71 -10.92 11.98
CA ALA A 90 22.12 -12.11 12.59
C ALA A 90 23.03 -13.36 12.56
N LEU A 91 24.21 -13.26 11.96
CA LEU A 91 25.36 -14.12 12.19
C LEU A 91 26.60 -13.21 12.32
N HIS A 92 27.44 -13.45 13.34
CA HIS A 92 28.92 -13.47 13.31
C HIS A 92 29.38 -14.05 14.65
N PRO A 93 30.30 -15.04 14.67
CA PRO A 93 31.68 -14.60 14.85
C PRO A 93 32.77 -15.36 14.05
N HIS A 94 32.52 -16.50 13.39
CA HIS A 94 33.63 -17.31 12.81
C HIS A 94 33.35 -18.06 11.47
N THR A 95 32.22 -17.88 10.77
CA THR A 95 31.65 -18.98 9.93
C THR A 95 31.19 -18.73 8.48
N GLY A 96 31.37 -17.57 7.85
CA GLY A 96 31.04 -17.41 6.41
C GLY A 96 29.60 -16.96 6.16
N GLU A 97 29.44 -15.64 6.17
CA GLU A 97 28.25 -14.99 6.69
C GLU A 97 27.36 -14.37 5.62
N ARG A 98 26.05 -14.62 5.70
CA ARG A 98 25.05 -13.93 4.87
C ARG A 98 24.84 -12.53 5.43
N ARG A 99 25.44 -11.54 4.77
CA ARG A 99 25.26 -10.12 5.09
C ARG A 99 23.96 -9.63 4.47
N ASN A 100 23.01 -9.22 5.32
CA ASN A 100 21.73 -8.69 4.90
C ASN A 100 21.68 -7.19 5.23
N TYR A 101 21.56 -6.37 4.20
CA TYR A 101 21.40 -4.93 4.32
C TYR A 101 19.97 -4.56 3.94
N THR A 102 19.35 -3.70 4.73
CA THR A 102 18.13 -3.00 4.34
C THR A 102 18.52 -1.56 4.04
N VAL A 103 18.47 -1.17 2.78
CA VAL A 103 18.75 0.19 2.33
C VAL A 103 17.42 0.91 2.17
N ALA A 104 17.27 2.08 2.78
CA ALA A 104 16.00 2.79 2.86
C ALA A 104 16.13 4.29 2.62
N MET A 105 15.16 4.87 1.91
CA MET A 105 14.96 6.30 1.74
C MET A 105 13.67 6.75 2.44
N TYR A 106 13.72 7.92 3.06
CA TYR A 106 12.59 8.49 3.79
C TYR A 106 11.46 8.88 2.82
N LEU A 107 10.21 8.57 3.13
CA LEU A 107 9.10 9.05 2.28
C LEU A 107 8.85 10.54 2.57
N PRO A 108 8.65 11.43 1.58
CA PRO A 108 8.39 12.85 1.87
C PRO A 108 7.20 13.04 2.82
N TYR A 109 7.23 14.09 3.65
CA TYR A 109 6.24 14.33 4.71
C TYR A 109 4.77 14.26 4.24
N LEU A 110 4.50 14.69 3.01
CA LEU A 110 3.16 14.63 2.40
C LEU A 110 2.59 13.21 2.32
N PHE A 111 3.44 12.19 2.35
CA PHE A 111 3.09 10.77 2.27
C PHE A 111 3.29 10.03 3.59
N GLN A 112 3.74 10.71 4.65
CA GLN A 112 3.97 10.12 5.97
C GLN A 112 2.68 9.87 6.76
N HIS A 113 1.58 10.53 6.39
CA HIS A 113 0.31 10.43 7.09
C HIS A 113 -0.47 9.18 6.66
N ARG A 114 -0.25 8.11 7.44
CA ARG A 114 -0.84 6.75 7.37
C ARG A 114 -0.52 5.95 6.10
N PRO A 115 -0.13 4.66 6.22
CA PRO A 115 -0.24 3.76 5.09
C PRO A 115 -1.72 3.76 4.69
N ARG A 116 -1.99 4.23 3.47
CA ARG A 116 -3.35 4.41 2.95
C ARG A 116 -4.20 3.17 3.15
N GLU A 117 -3.58 2.02 3.03
CA GLU A 117 -4.14 0.71 3.30
C GLU A 117 -4.72 0.59 4.71
N ALA A 118 -4.00 0.99 5.78
CA ALA A 118 -4.53 0.92 7.14
C ALA A 118 -5.77 1.80 7.30
N ARG A 119 -5.79 2.99 6.69
CA ARG A 119 -6.97 3.87 6.72
C ARG A 119 -8.14 3.28 5.90
N ILE A 120 -7.86 2.72 4.74
CA ILE A 120 -8.85 2.03 3.91
C ILE A 120 -9.44 0.84 4.67
N LEU A 121 -8.62 0.06 5.36
CA LEU A 121 -9.05 -1.09 6.16
C LEU A 121 -9.87 -0.65 7.39
N GLU A 122 -9.46 0.41 8.09
CA GLU A 122 -10.26 1.01 9.17
C GLU A 122 -11.62 1.50 8.65
N GLU A 123 -11.66 2.21 7.52
CA GLU A 123 -12.91 2.69 6.89
C GLU A 123 -13.79 1.54 6.39
N ALA A 124 -13.18 0.49 5.83
CA ALA A 124 -13.86 -0.73 5.40
C ALA A 124 -14.47 -1.49 6.59
N GLN A 125 -13.74 -1.61 7.69
CA GLN A 125 -14.23 -2.25 8.90
C GLN A 125 -15.40 -1.47 9.49
N ALA A 126 -15.28 -0.15 9.63
CA ALA A 126 -16.37 0.70 10.13
C ALA A 126 -17.63 0.61 9.24
N LEU A 127 -17.45 0.49 7.92
CA LEU A 127 -18.56 0.29 6.99
C LEU A 127 -19.22 -1.08 7.18
N ALA A 128 -18.44 -2.15 7.35
CA ALA A 128 -18.96 -3.49 7.62
C ALA A 128 -19.78 -3.52 8.92
N GLU A 129 -19.25 -2.98 10.02
CA GLU A 129 -19.95 -2.88 11.30
C GLU A 129 -21.28 -2.11 11.19
N ALA A 130 -21.29 -1.02 10.42
CA ALA A 130 -22.50 -0.24 10.17
C ALA A 130 -23.55 -1.02 9.36
N LEU A 131 -23.14 -1.81 8.37
CA LEU A 131 -24.04 -2.67 7.60
C LEU A 131 -24.64 -3.78 8.47
N GLU A 132 -23.84 -4.42 9.31
CA GLU A 132 -24.30 -5.43 10.26
C GLU A 132 -25.31 -4.85 11.24
N HIS A 133 -25.04 -3.66 11.79
CA HIS A 133 -25.97 -2.98 12.70
C HIS A 133 -27.30 -2.61 12.02
N ALA A 134 -27.26 -2.31 10.72
CA ALA A 134 -28.45 -2.05 9.91
C ALA A 134 -29.19 -3.33 9.45
N GLY A 135 -28.68 -4.52 9.79
CA GLY A 135 -29.26 -5.80 9.40
C GLY A 135 -28.96 -6.22 7.95
N HIS A 136 -27.97 -5.60 7.31
CA HIS A 136 -27.47 -6.02 6.02
C HIS A 136 -26.39 -7.08 6.20
N SER A 137 -26.64 -8.28 5.68
CA SER A 137 -25.67 -9.39 5.66
C SER A 137 -25.41 -9.91 4.24
N ASP A 138 -25.95 -9.23 3.23
CA ASP A 138 -25.89 -9.62 1.82
C ASP A 138 -24.70 -8.99 1.09
N TYR A 139 -23.51 -9.08 1.68
CA TYR A 139 -22.25 -8.61 1.11
C TYR A 139 -21.13 -9.66 1.18
N GLU A 140 -20.17 -9.58 0.27
CA GLU A 140 -19.03 -10.50 0.17
C GLU A 140 -17.90 -10.02 1.10
N PRO A 141 -17.60 -10.74 2.19
CA PRO A 141 -16.47 -10.42 3.04
C PRO A 141 -15.17 -10.67 2.28
N GLY A 142 -14.28 -9.67 2.23
CA GLY A 142 -12.97 -9.77 1.60
C GLY A 142 -12.84 -9.14 0.20
N GLU A 143 -13.93 -8.71 -0.42
CA GLU A 143 -13.87 -7.87 -1.63
C GLU A 143 -14.13 -6.38 -1.29
N LEU A 144 -13.06 -5.58 -1.36
CA LEU A 144 -13.12 -4.12 -1.16
C LEU A 144 -12.86 -3.39 -2.48
N LEU A 145 -13.66 -2.37 -2.75
CA LEU A 145 -13.49 -1.43 -3.85
C LEU A 145 -13.15 -0.07 -3.26
N VAL A 146 -12.12 0.59 -3.79
CA VAL A 146 -11.68 1.89 -3.28
C VAL A 146 -11.65 2.90 -4.42
N ALA A 147 -12.39 4.00 -4.25
CA ALA A 147 -12.34 5.15 -5.14
C ALA A 147 -11.42 6.22 -4.53
N SER A 148 -10.28 6.45 -5.18
CA SER A 148 -9.28 7.44 -4.77
C SER A 148 -9.49 8.77 -5.51
N TYR A 149 -9.88 9.84 -4.81
CA TYR A 149 -10.00 11.18 -5.42
C TYR A 149 -8.92 12.19 -4.99
N ASP A 150 -8.18 11.85 -3.93
CA ASP A 150 -7.19 12.74 -3.32
C ASP A 150 -5.74 12.46 -3.79
N HIS A 151 -5.51 11.50 -4.70
CA HIS A 151 -4.17 11.00 -4.99
C HIS A 151 -3.80 10.90 -6.48
N PRO A 152 -2.57 11.27 -6.87
CA PRO A 152 -1.54 11.99 -6.09
C PRO A 152 -1.80 13.49 -5.96
N THR A 153 -2.70 14.00 -6.78
CA THR A 153 -3.11 15.39 -6.80
C THR A 153 -4.60 15.41 -6.61
N LYS A 154 -5.08 16.31 -5.73
CA LYS A 154 -6.50 16.47 -5.46
C LYS A 154 -7.18 17.13 -6.66
N HIS A 155 -7.52 16.33 -7.67
CA HIS A 155 -8.22 16.80 -8.87
C HIS A 155 -9.65 17.26 -8.55
N PHE A 156 -10.23 16.73 -7.48
CA PHE A 156 -11.60 17.04 -7.05
C PHE A 156 -11.59 17.58 -5.61
N PRO A 157 -11.42 18.89 -5.40
CA PRO A 157 -11.25 19.49 -4.08
C PRO A 157 -12.42 19.22 -3.10
N ARG A 158 -13.60 18.85 -3.62
CA ARG A 158 -14.83 18.58 -2.87
C ARG A 158 -15.23 17.10 -2.81
N ARG A 159 -14.40 16.18 -3.30
CA ARG A 159 -14.67 14.74 -3.18
C ARG A 159 -13.75 14.12 -2.14
N HIS A 160 -14.29 13.17 -1.39
CA HIS A 160 -13.54 12.33 -0.47
C HIS A 160 -13.31 10.99 -1.14
N SER A 161 -12.21 10.32 -0.82
CA SER A 161 -12.06 8.91 -1.12
C SER A 161 -13.24 8.09 -0.58
N GLU A 162 -13.65 7.07 -1.32
CA GLU A 162 -14.76 6.20 -0.96
C GLU A 162 -14.28 4.76 -0.87
N VAL A 163 -14.84 4.00 0.06
CA VAL A 163 -14.66 2.55 0.18
C VAL A 163 -16.03 1.91 0.00
N TRP A 164 -16.11 0.89 -0.85
CA TRP A 164 -17.33 0.13 -1.12
C TRP A 164 -17.09 -1.35 -0.84
N ILE A 165 -18.11 -2.01 -0.29
CA ILE A 165 -18.16 -3.48 -0.12
C ILE A 165 -19.16 -4.02 -1.14
N ARG A 166 -18.80 -5.11 -1.80
CA ARG A 166 -19.63 -5.71 -2.84
C ARG A 166 -20.81 -6.48 -2.22
N GLY A 167 -22.03 -6.22 -2.71
CA GLY A 167 -23.20 -7.05 -2.37
C GLY A 167 -23.17 -8.43 -3.05
N THR A 168 -23.62 -9.48 -2.37
CA THR A 168 -23.69 -10.88 -2.89
C THR A 168 -24.78 -11.05 -3.97
N GLY A 169 -25.69 -10.09 -4.09
CA GLY A 169 -26.71 -10.07 -5.14
C GLY A 169 -27.84 -11.09 -4.96
N SER A 170 -27.85 -11.84 -3.84
CA SER A 170 -28.82 -12.91 -3.55
C SER A 170 -30.28 -12.45 -3.48
N ASN A 171 -30.56 -11.15 -3.41
CA ASN A 171 -31.92 -10.59 -3.31
C ASN A 171 -32.50 -10.05 -4.64
N ARG A 172 -31.82 -10.15 -5.78
CA ARG A 172 -32.35 -9.61 -7.05
C ARG A 172 -33.44 -10.47 -7.71
N SER A 173 -33.67 -11.69 -7.25
CA SER A 173 -34.61 -12.65 -7.85
C SER A 173 -36.06 -12.53 -7.38
N ALA A 174 -36.37 -11.72 -6.35
CA ALA A 174 -37.73 -11.67 -5.78
C ALA A 174 -38.64 -10.55 -6.34
N GLY A 175 -38.09 -9.56 -7.07
CA GLY A 175 -38.84 -8.35 -7.44
C GLY A 175 -39.33 -8.24 -8.89
N ALA A 176 -39.00 -9.17 -9.78
CA ALA A 176 -39.23 -9.00 -11.22
C ALA A 176 -40.56 -9.57 -11.77
N THR A 177 -41.45 -10.11 -10.92
CA THR A 177 -42.64 -10.86 -11.39
C THR A 177 -43.97 -10.06 -11.38
N MET A 178 -43.97 -8.73 -11.16
CA MET A 178 -45.22 -7.96 -10.99
C MET A 178 -45.59 -7.00 -12.14
N ALA A 179 -45.09 -7.21 -13.36
CA ALA A 179 -45.41 -6.34 -14.50
C ALA A 179 -45.71 -7.11 -15.80
N ALA A 180 -46.78 -7.93 -15.81
CA ALA A 180 -47.36 -8.47 -17.04
C ALA A 180 -48.83 -8.87 -16.85
N GLN A 181 -49.69 -7.92 -16.48
CA GLN A 181 -51.14 -8.03 -16.69
C GLN A 181 -51.69 -6.64 -17.01
N HIS A 182 -51.88 -6.36 -18.30
CA HIS A 182 -52.99 -5.57 -18.85
C HIS A 182 -53.06 -5.75 -20.36
#